data_AF-A0A0Q5GZY2-F1
#
_entry.id   AF-A0A0Q5GZY2-F1
#
_cell.length_a   1.000
_cell.length_b   1.000
_cell.length_c   1.000
_cell.angle_alpha   90.00
_cell.angle_beta   90.00
_cell.angle_gamma   90.00
#
_symmetry.space_group_name_H-M   'P 1'
#
loop_
_entity.id
_entity.type
_entity.pdbx_description
1 polymer ?
#
loop_
_entity_poly.entity_id
_entity_poly.type
_entity_poly.pdbx_seq_one_letter_code
_entity_poly.pdbx_strand_id
1 'polypeptide(L)'
;MTRHYVALDGMRGIAALAVVLYHIATVPYLRAPVGYLAVDFFFALSGFVIAHAYRQRLVDGMSFAQFAILRVARLYPVLLLGFLLALLRAVALFVLHDPGAPSLEEIVSGGTLNLLLLPTPIVGAYMFLNVPAWSLMFELLANFAYAKWARHLTRGALMLILLVSGPMLVPIAYGGLFGAGGTIDTFQVGLVRVVFSFSMGLLLYDVLDRLPQWRINPYLLAALLFAALVAPIKHPLYDLVFVVVLTPLFVILGAHSRSFIGARWLGEISYPVYALHYSLLSIGSLAAGKAGLAPWIGMVGLVAAFCCVTPIITRFYDIPLRQRLKSTLNDALVRRRGLASADQPLR
;
A
#
# COMPACT_ATOMS: atom_id res chain seq x y z
N MET A 1 -15.37 20.58 -9.47
CA MET A 1 -14.23 19.66 -9.71
C MET A 1 -13.55 19.41 -8.38
N THR A 2 -13.32 18.16 -7.98
CA THR A 2 -12.61 17.84 -6.73
C THR A 2 -11.13 18.22 -6.87
N ARG A 3 -10.58 18.89 -5.86
CA ARG A 3 -9.17 19.34 -5.82
C ARG A 3 -8.23 18.13 -5.88
N HIS A 4 -7.39 18.04 -6.91
CA HIS A 4 -6.43 16.93 -7.04
C HIS A 4 -5.06 17.31 -6.44
N TYR A 5 -4.57 16.50 -5.50
CA TYR A 5 -3.32 16.76 -4.76
C TYR A 5 -2.11 16.12 -5.45
N VAL A 6 -1.68 16.71 -6.57
CA VAL A 6 -0.61 16.15 -7.42
C VAL A 6 0.73 16.01 -6.69
N ALA A 7 1.04 16.90 -5.74
CA ALA A 7 2.25 16.80 -4.94
C ALA A 7 2.27 15.53 -4.07
N LEU A 8 1.13 15.17 -3.45
CA LEU A 8 1.00 13.95 -2.67
C LEU A 8 1.14 12.68 -3.53
N ASP A 9 0.69 12.72 -4.79
CA ASP A 9 0.92 11.64 -5.74
C ASP A 9 2.42 11.47 -6.05
N GLY A 10 3.13 12.58 -6.26
CA GLY A 10 4.59 12.54 -6.41
C GLY A 10 5.31 11.98 -5.18
N MET A 11 4.92 12.43 -3.98
CA MET A 11 5.45 11.93 -2.71
C MET A 11 5.17 10.43 -2.50
N ARG A 12 4.02 9.92 -2.95
CA ARG A 12 3.71 8.49 -2.96
C ARG A 12 4.74 7.71 -3.79
N GLY A 13 5.12 8.23 -4.97
CA GLY A 13 6.17 7.63 -5.78
C GLY A 13 7.53 7.63 -5.09
N ILE A 14 7.91 8.74 -4.44
CA ILE A 14 9.15 8.82 -3.64
C ILE A 14 9.18 7.78 -2.52
N ALA A 15 8.08 7.64 -1.78
CA ALA A 15 7.95 6.63 -0.73
C ALA A 15 8.06 5.20 -1.29
N ALA A 16 7.50 4.93 -2.47
CA ALA A 16 7.60 3.61 -3.12
C ALA A 16 9.05 3.27 -3.47
N LEU A 17 9.82 4.25 -3.96
CA LEU A 17 11.24 4.07 -4.23
C LEU A 17 12.02 3.78 -2.94
N ALA A 18 11.71 4.46 -1.83
CA ALA A 18 12.36 4.17 -0.55
C ALA A 18 12.09 2.73 -0.06
N VAL A 19 10.88 2.19 -0.29
CA VAL A 19 10.56 0.78 0.01
C VAL A 19 11.36 -0.18 -0.85
N VAL A 20 11.54 0.12 -2.14
CA VAL A 20 12.42 -0.65 -3.02
C VAL A 20 13.84 -0.65 -2.46
N LEU A 21 14.36 0.53 -2.09
CA LEU A 21 15.71 0.68 -1.51
C LEU A 21 15.87 -0.12 -0.20
N TYR A 22 14.82 -0.19 0.61
CA TYR A 22 14.81 -1.00 1.83
C TYR A 22 14.97 -2.50 1.53
N HIS A 23 14.31 -3.02 0.48
CA HIS A 23 14.36 -4.43 0.12
C HIS A 23 15.57 -4.85 -0.73
N ILE A 24 16.31 -3.90 -1.31
CA ILE A 24 17.60 -4.16 -1.98
C ILE A 24 18.81 -3.96 -1.07
N ALA A 25 18.63 -3.91 0.26
CA ALA A 25 19.68 -3.61 1.24
C ALA A 25 20.88 -4.59 1.27
N THR A 26 20.83 -5.67 0.48
CA THR A 26 21.97 -6.53 0.16
C THR A 26 23.02 -5.84 -0.73
N VAL A 27 22.71 -4.68 -1.34
CA VAL A 27 23.69 -3.81 -1.99
C VAL A 27 24.57 -3.16 -0.90
N PRO A 28 25.90 -3.32 -0.93
CA PRO A 28 26.80 -2.84 0.14
C PRO A 28 26.71 -1.33 0.43
N TYR A 29 26.34 -0.52 -0.56
CA TYR A 29 26.40 0.95 -0.49
C TYR A 29 25.03 1.64 -0.62
N LEU A 30 23.96 0.89 -0.85
CA LEU A 30 22.62 1.45 -1.10
C LEU A 30 21.64 0.83 -0.11
N ARG A 31 21.47 1.50 1.04
CA ARG A 31 20.61 1.04 2.12
C ARG A 31 19.65 2.14 2.56
N ALA A 32 18.38 1.78 2.70
CA ALA A 32 17.36 2.61 3.33
C ALA A 32 16.87 1.89 4.59
N PRO A 33 17.63 1.86 5.69
CA PRO A 33 17.37 0.97 6.82
C PRO A 33 16.05 1.23 7.54
N VAL A 34 15.48 2.42 7.36
CA VAL A 34 14.17 2.84 7.90
C VAL A 34 13.10 2.98 6.81
N GLY A 35 13.35 2.48 5.59
CA GLY A 35 12.40 2.59 4.49
C GLY A 35 11.08 1.86 4.74
N TYR A 36 11.00 0.97 5.73
CA TYR A 36 9.75 0.37 6.21
C TYR A 36 8.74 1.40 6.75
N LEU A 37 9.19 2.60 7.16
CA LEU A 37 8.32 3.69 7.64
C LEU A 37 7.47 4.30 6.52
N ALA A 38 7.85 4.08 5.25
CA ALA A 38 7.04 4.48 4.10
C ALA A 38 5.65 3.81 4.12
N VAL A 39 5.52 2.64 4.75
CA VAL A 39 4.23 1.93 4.89
C VAL A 39 3.24 2.75 5.74
N ASP A 40 3.69 3.34 6.85
CA ASP A 40 2.84 4.23 7.67
C ASP A 40 2.47 5.51 6.90
N PHE A 41 3.42 6.06 6.14
CA PHE A 41 3.13 7.18 5.24
C PHE A 41 2.08 6.82 4.18
N PHE A 42 2.14 5.60 3.60
CA PHE A 42 1.11 5.12 2.67
C PHE A 42 -0.25 4.95 3.33
N PHE A 43 -0.31 4.42 4.56
CA PHE A 43 -1.57 4.32 5.30
C PHE A 43 -2.19 5.70 5.57
N ALA A 44 -1.39 6.67 5.99
CA ALA A 44 -1.85 8.05 6.18
C ALA A 44 -2.33 8.68 4.87
N LEU A 45 -1.60 8.51 3.77
CA LEU A 45 -2.06 8.96 2.45
C LEU A 45 -3.34 8.26 2.00
N SER A 46 -3.49 6.97 2.28
CA SER A 46 -4.70 6.22 1.93
C SER A 46 -5.92 6.78 2.65
N GLY A 47 -5.83 6.99 3.97
CA GLY A 47 -6.87 7.64 4.76
C GLY A 47 -7.22 9.04 4.21
N PHE A 48 -6.22 9.89 4.00
CA PHE A 48 -6.43 11.25 3.49
C PHE A 48 -7.13 11.26 2.10
N VAL A 49 -6.61 10.47 1.16
CA VAL A 49 -7.12 10.44 -0.21
C VAL A 49 -8.50 9.79 -0.29
N ILE A 50 -8.78 8.79 0.55
CA ILE A 50 -10.09 8.14 0.52
C ILE A 50 -11.17 8.98 1.19
N ALA A 51 -10.83 9.72 2.25
CA ALA A 51 -11.72 10.74 2.80
C ALA A 51 -12.04 11.78 1.72
N HIS A 52 -11.02 12.29 1.03
CA HIS A 52 -11.22 13.24 -0.06
C HIS A 52 -12.14 12.72 -1.18
N ALA A 53 -11.94 11.48 -1.63
CA ALA A 53 -12.65 10.94 -2.78
C ALA A 53 -14.05 10.37 -2.47
N TYR A 54 -14.30 9.94 -1.22
CA TYR A 54 -15.50 9.15 -0.90
C TYR A 54 -16.27 9.62 0.34
N ARG A 55 -15.74 10.50 1.19
CA ARG A 55 -16.44 10.90 2.43
C ARG A 55 -17.85 11.40 2.16
N GLN A 56 -17.99 12.40 1.30
CA GLN A 56 -19.30 12.97 0.96
C GLN A 56 -20.22 11.91 0.33
N ARG A 57 -19.69 11.10 -0.60
CA ARG A 57 -20.48 10.05 -1.28
C ARG A 57 -20.99 8.98 -0.32
N LEU A 58 -20.20 8.59 0.68
CA LEU A 58 -20.58 7.62 1.71
C LEU A 58 -21.61 8.20 2.68
N VAL A 59 -21.48 9.48 3.04
CA VAL A 59 -22.47 10.21 3.86
C VAL A 59 -23.79 10.35 3.10
N ASP A 60 -23.72 10.63 1.80
CA ASP A 60 -24.87 10.80 0.89
C ASP A 60 -25.51 9.47 0.44
N GLY A 61 -25.13 8.34 1.06
CA GLY A 61 -25.80 7.05 0.88
C GLY A 61 -25.18 6.10 -0.14
N MET A 62 -23.93 6.31 -0.58
CA MET A 62 -23.18 5.26 -1.30
C MET A 62 -23.15 3.97 -0.47
N SER A 63 -23.56 2.86 -1.08
CA SER A 63 -23.56 1.56 -0.41
C SER A 63 -22.15 1.01 -0.23
N PHE A 64 -21.95 0.22 0.84
CA PHE A 64 -20.70 -0.50 1.09
C PHE A 64 -20.26 -1.33 -0.12
N ALA A 65 -21.18 -2.06 -0.77
CA ALA A 65 -20.86 -2.90 -1.92
C ALA A 65 -20.30 -2.10 -3.11
N GLN A 66 -20.91 -0.95 -3.44
CA GLN A 66 -20.42 -0.05 -4.49
C GLN A 66 -19.01 0.46 -4.18
N PHE A 67 -18.77 0.86 -2.92
CA PHE A 67 -17.45 1.28 -2.49
C PHE A 67 -16.44 0.13 -2.59
N ALA A 68 -16.77 -1.05 -2.05
CA ALA A 68 -15.89 -2.20 -2.00
C ALA A 68 -15.44 -2.63 -3.40
N ILE A 69 -16.37 -2.66 -4.37
CA ILE A 69 -16.07 -2.94 -5.78
C ILE A 69 -15.08 -1.93 -6.36
N LEU A 70 -15.26 -0.64 -6.08
CA LEU A 70 -14.32 0.39 -6.57
C LEU A 70 -12.92 0.22 -5.98
N ARG A 71 -12.80 -0.25 -4.73
CA ARG A 71 -11.52 -0.51 -4.07
C ARG A 71 -10.85 -1.77 -4.61
N VAL A 72 -11.60 -2.88 -4.69
CA VAL A 72 -11.11 -4.15 -5.23
C VAL A 72 -10.69 -4.00 -6.68
N ALA A 73 -11.52 -3.41 -7.54
CA ALA A 73 -11.19 -3.18 -8.95
C ALA A 73 -9.96 -2.28 -9.15
N ARG A 74 -9.67 -1.40 -8.18
CA ARG A 74 -8.47 -0.55 -8.20
C ARG A 74 -7.20 -1.32 -7.87
N LEU A 75 -7.23 -2.20 -6.87
CA LEU A 75 -6.04 -2.91 -6.37
C LEU A 75 -5.77 -4.21 -7.14
N TYR A 76 -6.78 -5.03 -7.39
CA TYR A 76 -6.59 -6.39 -7.87
C TYR A 76 -5.84 -6.56 -9.20
N PRO A 77 -5.96 -5.67 -10.22
CA PRO A 77 -5.20 -5.81 -11.47
C PRO A 77 -3.70 -5.99 -11.23
N VAL A 78 -3.08 -5.04 -10.53
CA VAL A 78 -1.64 -5.06 -10.28
C VAL A 78 -1.28 -6.14 -9.24
N LEU A 79 -2.11 -6.33 -8.22
CA LEU A 79 -1.91 -7.38 -7.23
C LEU A 79 -1.84 -8.77 -7.89
N LEU A 80 -2.74 -9.04 -8.85
CA LEU A 80 -2.78 -10.28 -9.61
C LEU A 80 -1.49 -10.47 -10.40
N LEU A 81 -0.97 -9.42 -11.05
CA LEU A 81 0.32 -9.50 -11.73
C LEU A 81 1.47 -9.84 -10.76
N GLY A 82 1.48 -9.26 -9.57
CA GLY A 82 2.49 -9.55 -8.54
C GLY A 82 2.42 -10.97 -8.02
N PHE A 83 1.19 -11.45 -7.81
CA PHE A 83 0.90 -12.83 -7.48
C PHE A 83 1.36 -13.80 -8.57
N LEU A 84 1.03 -13.53 -9.85
CA LEU A 84 1.42 -14.40 -10.96
C LEU A 84 2.94 -14.49 -11.13
N LEU A 85 3.66 -13.37 -10.97
CA LEU A 85 5.12 -13.36 -10.99
C LEU A 85 5.72 -14.19 -9.84
N ALA A 86 5.17 -14.04 -8.63
CA ALA A 86 5.59 -14.80 -7.48
C ALA A 86 5.28 -16.30 -7.61
N LEU A 87 4.10 -16.64 -8.12
CA LEU A 87 3.68 -18.01 -8.39
C LEU A 87 4.57 -18.66 -9.44
N LEU A 88 4.87 -17.95 -10.53
CA LEU A 88 5.78 -18.43 -11.57
C LEU A 88 7.16 -18.76 -10.99
N ARG A 89 7.71 -17.88 -10.14
CA ARG A 89 8.97 -18.16 -9.43
C ARG A 89 8.86 -19.40 -8.55
N ALA A 90 7.83 -19.49 -7.72
CA ALA A 90 7.66 -20.61 -6.78
C ALA A 90 7.56 -21.96 -7.52
N VAL A 91 6.75 -22.01 -8.58
CA VAL A 91 6.63 -23.19 -9.45
C VAL A 91 7.95 -23.51 -10.14
N ALA A 92 8.67 -22.50 -10.65
CA ALA A 92 9.97 -22.72 -11.28
C ALA A 92 10.99 -23.32 -10.30
N LEU A 93 11.06 -22.83 -9.06
CA LEU A 93 11.94 -23.40 -8.02
C LEU A 93 11.55 -24.84 -7.70
N PHE A 94 10.25 -25.11 -7.54
CA PHE A 94 9.72 -26.45 -7.27
C PHE A 94 10.06 -27.45 -8.39
N VAL A 95 9.79 -27.11 -9.65
CA VAL A 95 10.08 -27.97 -10.81
C VAL A 95 11.57 -28.22 -10.98
N LEU A 96 12.40 -27.22 -10.68
CA LEU A 96 13.85 -27.33 -10.75
C LEU A 96 14.48 -28.03 -9.52
N HIS A 97 13.67 -28.48 -8.56
CA HIS A 97 14.13 -29.13 -7.32
C HIS A 97 15.17 -28.28 -6.57
N ASP A 98 14.97 -26.95 -6.57
CA ASP A 98 15.84 -26.04 -5.85
C ASP A 98 15.72 -26.30 -4.33
N PRO A 99 16.82 -26.33 -3.56
CA PRO A 99 16.77 -26.56 -2.12
C PRO A 99 15.92 -25.53 -1.35
N GLY A 100 15.72 -24.34 -1.89
CA GLY A 100 14.86 -23.29 -1.33
C GLY A 100 13.43 -23.27 -1.91
N ALA A 101 13.02 -24.31 -2.64
CA ALA A 101 11.69 -24.37 -3.24
C ALA A 101 10.60 -24.56 -2.17
N PRO A 102 9.48 -23.80 -2.24
CA PRO A 102 8.31 -24.08 -1.41
C PRO A 102 7.67 -25.41 -1.83
N SER A 103 7.05 -26.10 -0.88
CA SER A 103 6.34 -27.34 -1.13
C SER A 103 5.08 -27.11 -1.99
N LEU A 104 4.56 -28.18 -2.60
CA LEU A 104 3.33 -28.09 -3.39
C LEU A 104 2.15 -27.60 -2.55
N GLU A 105 2.05 -28.04 -1.29
CA GLU A 105 1.02 -27.59 -0.36
C GLU A 105 1.12 -26.08 -0.13
N GLU A 106 2.33 -25.56 0.13
CA GLU A 106 2.58 -24.14 0.34
C GLU A 106 2.20 -23.32 -0.89
N ILE A 107 2.59 -23.77 -2.09
CA ILE A 107 2.26 -23.12 -3.37
C ILE A 107 0.75 -23.03 -3.56
N VAL A 108 0.02 -24.15 -3.39
CA VAL A 108 -1.42 -24.20 -3.64
C VAL A 108 -2.18 -23.43 -2.57
N SER A 109 -2.04 -23.83 -1.31
CA SER A 109 -2.82 -23.26 -0.20
C SER A 109 -2.43 -21.81 0.08
N GLY A 110 -1.14 -21.53 0.20
CA GLY A 110 -0.66 -20.18 0.46
C GLY A 110 -0.79 -19.28 -0.76
N GLY A 111 -0.75 -19.84 -1.98
CA GLY A 111 -1.08 -19.09 -3.19
C GLY A 111 -2.55 -18.68 -3.25
N THR A 112 -3.47 -19.59 -2.94
CA THR A 112 -4.91 -19.28 -2.85
C THR A 112 -5.18 -18.20 -1.80
N LEU A 113 -4.62 -18.34 -0.60
CA LEU A 113 -4.81 -17.36 0.48
C LEU A 113 -4.18 -16.00 0.12
N ASN A 114 -3.03 -15.98 -0.55
CA ASN A 114 -2.41 -14.74 -1.04
C ASN A 114 -3.31 -14.01 -2.05
N LEU A 115 -3.87 -14.74 -3.03
CA LEU A 115 -4.79 -14.20 -4.02
C LEU A 115 -6.07 -13.61 -3.37
N LEU A 116 -6.53 -14.20 -2.28
CA LEU A 116 -7.68 -13.73 -1.52
C LEU A 116 -7.35 -12.60 -0.53
N LEU A 117 -6.08 -12.19 -0.43
CA LEU A 117 -5.59 -11.29 0.62
C LEU A 117 -5.96 -11.77 2.03
N LEU A 118 -5.88 -13.09 2.26
CA LEU A 118 -6.09 -13.73 3.56
C LEU A 118 -4.79 -14.24 4.18
N PRO A 119 -4.63 -14.12 5.51
CA PRO A 119 -3.53 -14.74 6.26
C PRO A 119 -3.27 -16.21 5.88
N THR A 120 -2.01 -16.57 5.64
CA THR A 120 -1.59 -17.97 5.41
C THR A 120 -1.06 -18.57 6.72
N PRO A 121 -1.82 -19.43 7.42
CA PRO A 121 -1.39 -19.97 8.71
C PRO A 121 -0.25 -20.98 8.61
N ILE A 122 -0.02 -21.52 7.40
CA ILE A 122 0.81 -22.71 7.15
C ILE A 122 2.31 -22.41 7.26
N VAL A 123 2.74 -21.22 6.84
CA VAL A 123 4.16 -20.85 6.71
C VAL A 123 4.59 -19.73 7.65
N GLY A 124 3.76 -19.39 8.64
CA GLY A 124 4.03 -18.29 9.59
C GLY A 124 4.03 -16.88 8.99
N ALA A 125 4.11 -16.74 7.67
CA ALA A 125 4.09 -15.48 6.93
C ALA A 125 2.76 -15.24 6.22
N TYR A 126 2.21 -14.04 6.37
CA TYR A 126 1.12 -13.55 5.55
C TYR A 126 1.62 -13.32 4.13
N MET A 127 0.84 -13.75 3.15
CA MET A 127 1.14 -13.47 1.75
C MET A 127 2.54 -13.95 1.32
N PHE A 128 2.97 -15.15 1.72
CA PHE A 128 4.36 -15.60 1.56
C PHE A 128 4.93 -15.48 0.13
N LEU A 129 4.10 -15.69 -0.90
CA LEU A 129 4.50 -15.50 -2.31
C LEU A 129 4.79 -14.03 -2.66
N ASN A 130 3.99 -13.09 -2.14
CA ASN A 130 4.11 -11.66 -2.40
C ASN A 130 4.09 -10.90 -1.07
N VAL A 131 5.24 -10.86 -0.39
CA VAL A 131 5.35 -10.32 0.97
C VAL A 131 4.70 -8.94 1.11
N PRO A 132 4.97 -7.92 0.26
CA PRO A 132 4.36 -6.59 0.39
C PRO A 132 2.82 -6.56 0.34
N ALA A 133 2.15 -7.63 -0.10
CA ALA A 133 0.68 -7.68 -0.12
C ALA A 133 0.06 -7.64 1.28
N TRP A 134 0.81 -7.94 2.36
CA TRP A 134 0.30 -7.84 3.73
C TRP A 134 -0.19 -6.43 4.06
N SER A 135 0.53 -5.39 3.62
CA SER A 135 0.13 -4.00 3.87
C SER A 135 -1.07 -3.60 3.01
N LEU A 136 -1.17 -4.13 1.79
CA LEU A 136 -2.32 -3.88 0.89
C LEU A 136 -3.61 -4.53 1.43
N MET A 137 -3.49 -5.70 2.07
CA MET A 137 -4.57 -6.32 2.83
C MET A 137 -5.04 -5.38 3.95
N PHE A 138 -4.13 -4.90 4.80
CA PHE A 138 -4.49 -3.95 5.87
C PHE A 138 -5.11 -2.67 5.32
N GLU A 139 -4.59 -2.14 4.22
CA GLU A 139 -5.17 -0.98 3.55
C GLU A 139 -6.61 -1.28 3.11
N LEU A 140 -6.87 -2.43 2.48
CA LEU A 140 -8.20 -2.82 2.05
C LEU A 140 -9.17 -3.01 3.23
N LEU A 141 -8.71 -3.63 4.31
CA LEU A 141 -9.48 -3.79 5.55
C LEU A 141 -9.82 -2.42 6.16
N ALA A 142 -8.86 -1.50 6.24
CA ALA A 142 -9.08 -0.14 6.73
C ALA A 142 -10.06 0.63 5.85
N ASN A 143 -9.97 0.48 4.53
CA ASN A 143 -10.92 1.06 3.58
C ASN A 143 -12.34 0.52 3.79
N PHE A 144 -12.50 -0.79 4.01
CA PHE A 144 -13.81 -1.41 4.26
C PHE A 144 -14.38 -0.98 5.62
N ALA A 145 -13.55 -0.94 6.67
CA ALA A 145 -13.93 -0.39 7.96
C ALA A 145 -14.41 1.05 7.81
N TYR A 146 -13.64 1.89 7.10
CA TYR A 146 -14.03 3.26 6.82
C TYR A 146 -15.39 3.35 6.11
N ALA A 147 -15.63 2.60 5.05
CA ALA A 147 -16.92 2.63 4.35
C ALA A 147 -18.10 2.20 5.23
N LYS A 148 -17.90 1.21 6.11
CA LYS A 148 -18.94 0.75 7.04
C LYS A 148 -19.24 1.78 8.12
N TRP A 149 -18.23 2.47 8.64
CA TRP A 149 -18.36 3.38 9.78
C TRP A 149 -18.21 4.87 9.43
N ALA A 150 -18.17 5.26 8.16
CA ALA A 150 -17.90 6.63 7.71
C ALA A 150 -18.77 7.69 8.39
N ARG A 151 -20.06 7.39 8.64
CA ARG A 151 -21.01 8.29 9.32
C ARG A 151 -20.73 8.50 10.81
N HIS A 152 -20.02 7.56 11.44
CA HIS A 152 -19.72 7.57 12.88
C HIS A 152 -18.29 8.05 13.17
N LEU A 153 -17.42 8.09 12.15
CA LEU A 153 -16.04 8.56 12.26
C LEU A 153 -15.98 10.09 12.28
N THR A 154 -16.53 10.67 13.35
CA THR A 154 -16.41 12.09 13.64
C THR A 154 -14.96 12.46 13.98
N ARG A 155 -14.63 13.76 13.97
CA ARG A 155 -13.32 14.24 14.44
C ARG A 155 -13.01 13.77 15.86
N GLY A 156 -13.99 13.77 16.75
CA GLY A 156 -13.85 13.25 18.12
C GLY A 156 -13.52 11.75 18.17
N ALA A 157 -14.22 10.94 17.37
CA ALA A 157 -13.95 9.51 17.27
C ALA A 157 -12.55 9.24 16.69
N LEU A 158 -12.14 9.97 15.65
CA LEU A 158 -10.80 9.85 15.08
C LEU A 158 -9.71 10.26 16.08
N MET A 159 -9.89 11.37 16.81
CA MET A 159 -8.98 11.76 17.89
C MET A 159 -8.87 10.69 18.97
N LEU A 160 -10.00 10.09 19.39
CA LEU A 160 -10.00 8.99 20.36
C LEU A 160 -9.22 7.78 19.83
N ILE A 161 -9.42 7.39 18.56
CA ILE A 161 -8.65 6.31 17.92
C ILE A 161 -7.15 6.62 17.98
N LEU A 162 -6.72 7.85 17.68
CA LEU A 162 -5.32 8.24 17.75
C LEU A 162 -4.78 8.24 19.18
N LEU A 163 -5.55 8.72 20.16
CA LEU A 163 -5.17 8.73 21.57
C LEU A 163 -5.01 7.32 22.14
N VAL A 164 -5.77 6.36 21.64
CA VAL A 164 -5.67 4.94 22.06
C VAL A 164 -4.57 4.21 21.31
N SER A 165 -4.51 4.33 19.98
CA SER A 165 -3.55 3.59 19.15
C SER A 165 -2.14 4.19 19.17
N GLY A 166 -1.99 5.50 19.41
CA GLY A 166 -0.70 6.19 19.45
C GLY A 166 0.24 5.65 20.53
N PRO A 167 -0.17 5.55 21.80
CA PRO A 167 0.66 4.94 22.85
C PRO A 167 1.06 3.49 22.56
N MET A 168 0.23 2.73 21.84
CA MET A 168 0.53 1.34 21.44
C MET A 168 1.69 1.26 20.43
N LEU A 169 2.07 2.36 19.77
CA LEU A 169 3.25 2.40 18.90
C LEU A 169 4.57 2.35 19.69
N VAL A 170 4.58 2.78 20.95
CA VAL A 170 5.79 2.82 21.78
C VAL A 170 6.40 1.43 21.98
N PRO A 171 5.68 0.40 22.49
CA PRO A 171 6.24 -0.93 22.60
C PRO A 171 6.61 -1.55 21.25
N ILE A 172 5.93 -1.18 20.15
CA ILE A 172 6.29 -1.61 18.79
C ILE A 172 7.66 -1.03 18.38
N ALA A 173 7.89 0.25 18.67
CA ALA A 173 9.17 0.93 18.41
C ALA A 173 10.31 0.31 19.20
N TYR A 174 10.15 0.22 20.52
CA TYR A 174 11.20 -0.28 21.40
C TYR A 174 11.43 -1.79 21.26
N GLY A 175 10.44 -2.53 20.75
CA GLY A 175 10.62 -3.92 20.33
C GLY A 175 11.29 -4.10 18.97
N GLY A 176 11.57 -3.02 18.23
CA GLY A 176 12.14 -3.11 16.87
C GLY A 176 11.19 -3.68 15.82
N LEU A 177 9.87 -3.59 16.06
CA LEU A 177 8.84 -4.26 15.27
C LEU A 177 8.20 -3.36 14.20
N PHE A 178 8.64 -2.12 14.00
CA PHE A 178 8.10 -1.25 12.94
C PHE A 178 8.35 -1.76 11.51
N GLY A 179 9.34 -2.64 11.32
CA GLY A 179 9.53 -3.36 10.06
C GLY A 179 8.58 -4.55 9.85
N ALA A 180 7.77 -4.91 10.86
CA ALA A 180 6.94 -6.10 10.88
C ALA A 180 5.44 -5.81 10.64
N GLY A 181 4.61 -6.85 10.68
CA GLY A 181 3.18 -6.82 10.32
C GLY A 181 2.79 -7.88 9.29
N GLY A 182 3.78 -8.49 8.63
CA GLY A 182 3.60 -9.49 7.59
C GLY A 182 3.59 -10.94 8.06
N THR A 183 3.55 -11.20 9.37
CA THR A 183 3.55 -12.57 9.94
C THR A 183 2.45 -12.75 10.96
N ILE A 184 2.07 -14.01 11.22
CA ILE A 184 1.03 -14.37 12.21
C ILE A 184 1.32 -13.71 13.56
N ASP A 185 2.56 -13.82 14.01
CA ASP A 185 2.99 -13.31 15.31
C ASP A 185 3.06 -11.78 15.38
N THR A 186 2.99 -11.09 14.24
CA THR A 186 3.10 -9.63 14.16
C THR A 186 1.85 -8.97 13.60
N PHE A 187 0.73 -9.69 13.49
CA PHE A 187 -0.54 -9.13 13.01
C PHE A 187 -0.98 -7.89 13.76
N GLN A 188 -0.93 -7.95 15.09
CA GLN A 188 -1.31 -6.86 15.97
C GLN A 188 -0.43 -5.62 15.72
N VAL A 189 0.83 -5.81 15.35
CA VAL A 189 1.74 -4.72 14.99
C VAL A 189 1.25 -4.03 13.72
N GLY A 190 0.96 -4.81 12.67
CA GLY A 190 0.41 -4.30 11.42
C GLY A 190 -0.95 -3.60 11.62
N LEU A 191 -1.81 -4.18 12.46
CA LEU A 191 -3.13 -3.66 12.79
C LEU A 191 -3.05 -2.30 13.51
N VAL A 192 -2.24 -2.18 14.56
CA VAL A 192 -2.07 -0.92 15.30
C VAL A 192 -1.52 0.17 14.37
N ARG A 193 -0.51 -0.16 13.56
CA ARG A 193 0.09 0.77 12.60
C ARG A 193 -0.92 1.29 11.57
N VAL A 194 -1.70 0.39 10.94
CA VAL A 194 -2.71 0.83 9.97
C VAL A 194 -3.83 1.63 10.65
N VAL A 195 -4.29 1.22 11.83
CA VAL A 195 -5.35 1.94 12.56
C VAL A 195 -4.90 3.35 12.90
N PHE A 196 -3.70 3.52 13.47
CA PHE A 196 -3.16 4.83 13.79
C PHE A 196 -2.98 5.68 12.52
N SER A 197 -2.17 5.20 11.57
CA SER A 197 -1.73 5.98 10.43
C SER A 197 -2.89 6.31 9.48
N PHE A 198 -3.79 5.36 9.21
CA PHE A 198 -4.96 5.58 8.36
C PHE A 198 -5.95 6.57 8.99
N SER A 199 -6.27 6.41 10.29
CA SER A 199 -7.16 7.34 10.99
C SER A 199 -6.56 8.75 11.12
N MET A 200 -5.24 8.86 11.24
CA MET A 200 -4.54 10.14 11.18
C MET A 200 -4.77 10.81 9.82
N GLY A 201 -4.65 10.06 8.72
CA GLY A 201 -4.97 10.54 7.37
C GLY A 201 -6.41 11.05 7.24
N LEU A 202 -7.39 10.31 7.76
CA LEU A 202 -8.80 10.73 7.79
C LEU A 202 -8.98 12.05 8.57
N LEU A 203 -8.36 12.16 9.75
CA LEU A 203 -8.46 13.33 10.60
C LEU A 203 -7.84 14.56 9.93
N LEU A 204 -6.65 14.39 9.34
CA LEU A 204 -5.95 15.46 8.62
C LEU A 204 -6.80 16.02 7.49
N TYR A 205 -7.51 15.17 6.74
CA TYR A 205 -8.46 15.64 5.73
C TYR A 205 -9.57 16.51 6.35
N ASP A 206 -10.15 16.07 7.46
CA ASP A 206 -11.27 16.75 8.13
C ASP A 206 -10.87 18.09 8.78
N VAL A 207 -9.60 18.29 9.11
CA VAL A 207 -9.09 19.50 9.74
C VAL A 207 -8.19 20.35 8.84
N LEU A 208 -7.91 19.90 7.60
CA LEU A 208 -6.92 20.54 6.72
C LEU A 208 -7.14 22.05 6.58
N ASP A 209 -8.38 22.47 6.36
CA ASP A 209 -8.74 23.88 6.16
C ASP A 209 -8.57 24.74 7.43
N ARG A 210 -8.44 24.11 8.60
CA ARG A 210 -8.19 24.77 9.90
C ARG A 210 -6.70 24.81 10.26
N LEU A 211 -5.87 24.05 9.57
CA LEU A 211 -4.44 24.00 9.81
C LEU A 211 -3.71 25.14 9.07
N PRO A 212 -2.51 25.51 9.52
CA PRO A 212 -1.68 26.46 8.80
C PRO A 212 -1.43 25.99 7.36
N GLN A 213 -1.66 26.86 6.38
CA GLN A 213 -1.46 26.57 4.96
C GLN A 213 0.01 26.75 4.53
N TRP A 214 0.93 26.14 5.28
CA TRP A 214 2.36 26.22 4.97
C TRP A 214 2.64 25.60 3.61
N ARG A 215 3.37 26.34 2.77
CA ARG A 215 3.81 25.88 1.46
C ARG A 215 5.32 25.84 1.44
N ILE A 216 5.84 24.77 0.87
CA ILE A 216 7.27 24.58 0.67
C ILE A 216 7.51 24.28 -0.81
N ASN A 217 8.73 24.49 -1.28
CA ASN A 217 9.11 24.04 -2.61
C ASN A 217 8.84 22.52 -2.71
N PRO A 218 8.04 22.05 -3.69
CA PRO A 218 7.66 20.64 -3.76
C PRO A 218 8.84 19.70 -4.06
N TYR A 219 9.90 20.17 -4.72
CA TYR A 219 11.13 19.40 -4.89
C TYR A 219 11.87 19.24 -3.57
N LEU A 220 11.95 20.31 -2.77
CA LEU A 220 12.54 20.25 -1.43
C LEU A 220 11.72 19.31 -0.53
N LEU A 221 10.40 19.37 -0.58
CA LEU A 221 9.52 18.46 0.17
C LEU A 221 9.76 16.99 -0.22
N ALA A 222 9.83 16.70 -1.51
CA ALA A 222 10.14 15.37 -2.02
C ALA A 222 11.53 14.89 -1.56
N ALA A 223 12.54 15.77 -1.61
CA ALA A 223 13.89 15.46 -1.14
C ALA A 223 13.95 15.21 0.37
N LEU A 224 13.23 16.00 1.18
CA LEU A 224 13.15 15.84 2.63
C LEU A 224 12.45 14.53 3.01
N LEU A 225 11.34 14.19 2.33
CA LEU A 225 10.67 12.90 2.53
C LEU A 225 11.60 11.73 2.19
N PHE A 226 12.27 11.80 1.04
CA PHE A 226 13.22 10.77 0.62
C PHE A 226 14.35 10.62 1.64
N ALA A 227 14.99 11.73 2.03
CA ALA A 227 16.07 11.75 3.01
C ALA A 227 15.64 11.15 4.35
N ALA A 228 14.43 11.46 4.83
CA ALA A 228 13.89 10.87 6.05
C ALA A 228 13.70 9.34 5.91
N LEU A 229 13.16 8.88 4.78
CA LEU A 229 12.91 7.45 4.57
C LEU A 229 14.18 6.61 4.32
N VAL A 230 15.28 7.23 3.90
CA VAL A 230 16.56 6.53 3.66
C VAL A 230 17.61 6.81 4.74
N ALA A 231 17.27 7.59 5.77
CA ALA A 231 18.20 7.98 6.81
C ALA A 231 18.82 6.75 7.49
N PRO A 232 20.14 6.73 7.75
CA PRO A 232 20.82 5.62 8.42
C PRO A 232 20.58 5.61 9.94
N ILE A 233 19.35 5.91 10.38
CA ILE A 233 18.99 6.11 11.79
C ILE A 233 18.10 4.96 12.26
N LYS A 234 18.69 3.86 12.74
CA LYS A 234 17.94 2.77 13.38
C LYS A 234 17.71 3.07 14.85
N HIS A 235 16.69 3.85 15.16
CA HIS A 235 16.38 4.24 16.53
C HIS A 235 14.86 4.25 16.78
N PRO A 236 14.35 3.62 17.86
CA PRO A 236 12.91 3.57 18.16
C PRO A 236 12.23 4.95 18.20
N LEU A 237 12.93 5.95 18.76
CA LEU A 237 12.43 7.32 18.81
C LEU A 237 12.28 7.94 17.41
N TYR A 238 13.14 7.55 16.46
CA TYR A 238 13.04 8.00 15.07
C TYR A 238 11.80 7.44 14.40
N ASP A 239 11.50 6.14 14.60
CA ASP A 239 10.28 5.51 14.07
C ASP A 239 9.02 6.23 14.59
N LEU A 240 8.98 6.50 15.91
CA LEU A 240 7.87 7.22 16.54
C LEU A 240 7.73 8.64 16.01
N VAL A 241 8.83 9.40 15.95
CA VAL A 241 8.82 10.78 15.42
C VAL A 241 8.40 10.79 13.95
N PHE A 242 8.87 9.83 13.15
CA PHE A 242 8.50 9.76 11.75
C PHE A 242 7.00 9.54 11.57
N VAL A 243 6.41 8.60 12.31
CA VAL A 243 5.00 8.23 12.15
C VAL A 243 4.06 9.25 12.79
N VAL A 244 4.38 9.72 14.00
CA VAL A 244 3.49 10.62 14.78
C VAL A 244 3.66 12.09 14.38
N VAL A 245 4.85 12.51 13.92
CA VAL A 245 5.16 13.93 13.67
C VAL A 245 5.46 14.20 12.20
N LEU A 246 6.42 13.48 11.60
CA LEU A 246 6.86 13.79 10.23
C LEU A 246 5.81 13.41 9.19
N THR A 247 5.16 12.26 9.33
CA THR A 247 4.10 11.80 8.43
C THR A 247 2.95 12.81 8.32
N PRO A 248 2.31 13.26 9.41
CA PRO A 248 1.26 14.27 9.29
C PRO A 248 1.79 15.58 8.72
N LEU A 249 3.00 16.00 9.10
CA LEU A 249 3.64 17.20 8.54
C LEU A 249 3.83 17.10 7.01
N PHE A 250 4.33 15.96 6.51
CA PHE A 250 4.50 15.71 5.09
C PHE A 250 3.15 15.71 4.35
N VAL A 251 2.10 15.12 4.92
CA VAL A 251 0.76 15.14 4.34
C VAL A 251 0.20 16.56 4.27
N ILE A 252 0.32 17.35 5.35
CA ILE A 252 -0.13 18.75 5.40
C ILE A 252 0.61 19.61 4.38
N LEU A 253 1.95 19.56 4.37
CA LEU A 253 2.77 20.32 3.43
C LEU A 253 2.50 19.91 1.99
N GLY A 254 2.35 18.62 1.72
CA GLY A 254 2.06 18.10 0.38
C GLY A 254 0.65 18.48 -0.10
N ALA A 255 -0.35 18.52 0.79
CA ALA A 255 -1.70 18.95 0.43
C ALA A 255 -1.78 20.45 0.07
N HIS A 256 -0.91 21.28 0.66
CA HIS A 256 -0.83 22.73 0.41
C HIS A 256 0.16 23.12 -0.70
N SER A 257 1.12 22.26 -1.02
CA SER A 257 2.16 22.54 -2.02
C SER A 257 1.66 22.38 -3.46
N ARG A 258 2.31 23.09 -4.39
CA ARG A 258 2.06 22.95 -5.84
C ARG A 258 2.65 21.63 -6.36
N SER A 259 2.25 21.24 -7.57
CA SER A 259 2.88 20.12 -8.29
C SER A 259 4.35 20.43 -8.62
N PHE A 260 5.14 19.37 -8.81
CA PHE A 260 6.47 19.42 -9.42
C PHE A 260 6.48 18.59 -10.72
N ILE A 261 7.51 18.78 -11.56
CA ILE A 261 7.67 18.02 -12.81
C ILE A 261 7.87 16.54 -12.45
N GLY A 262 7.13 15.65 -13.12
CA GLY A 262 7.18 14.21 -12.86
C GLY A 262 6.33 13.73 -11.69
N ALA A 263 5.71 14.61 -10.89
CA ALA A 263 4.89 14.21 -9.75
C ALA A 263 3.71 13.29 -10.14
N ARG A 264 3.02 13.61 -11.24
CA ARG A 264 1.94 12.76 -11.78
C ARG A 264 2.47 11.39 -12.19
N TRP A 265 3.58 11.36 -12.93
CA TRP A 265 4.19 10.12 -13.38
C TRP A 265 4.63 9.24 -12.21
N LEU A 266 5.31 9.83 -11.21
CA LEU A 266 5.68 9.17 -9.96
C LEU A 266 4.46 8.59 -9.24
N GLY A 267 3.37 9.33 -9.19
CA GLY A 267 2.10 8.85 -8.63
C GLY A 267 1.49 7.68 -9.39
N GLU A 268 1.50 7.73 -10.72
CA GLU A 268 0.98 6.67 -11.58
C GLU A 268 1.75 5.37 -11.44
N ILE A 269 3.09 5.43 -11.36
CA ILE A 269 3.93 4.23 -11.22
C ILE A 269 4.04 3.73 -9.78
N SER A 270 3.72 4.58 -8.79
CA SER A 270 3.94 4.27 -7.37
C SER A 270 3.30 2.95 -6.93
N TYR A 271 2.07 2.69 -7.37
CA TYR A 271 1.35 1.49 -6.97
C TYR A 271 1.90 0.22 -7.64
N PRO A 272 2.09 0.15 -8.98
CA PRO A 272 2.79 -0.98 -9.60
C PRO A 272 4.18 -1.24 -9.04
N VAL A 273 5.00 -0.19 -8.84
CA VAL A 273 6.34 -0.33 -8.27
C VAL A 273 6.23 -0.93 -6.86
N TYR A 274 5.36 -0.40 -6.01
CA TYR A 274 5.17 -0.93 -4.66
C TYR A 274 4.65 -2.38 -4.64
N ALA A 275 3.67 -2.72 -5.47
CA ALA A 275 3.06 -4.05 -5.44
C ALA A 275 3.92 -5.15 -6.07
N LEU A 276 4.81 -4.79 -7.00
CA LEU A 276 5.58 -5.76 -7.80
C LEU A 276 7.05 -5.85 -7.43
N HIS A 277 7.62 -4.86 -6.71
CA HIS A 277 9.05 -4.81 -6.46
C HIS A 277 9.59 -6.10 -5.85
N TYR A 278 8.96 -6.67 -4.83
CA TYR A 278 9.51 -7.84 -4.16
C TYR A 278 9.59 -9.06 -5.09
N SER A 279 8.52 -9.35 -5.84
CA SER A 279 8.51 -10.42 -6.85
C SER A 279 9.61 -10.20 -7.89
N LEU A 280 9.74 -8.97 -8.40
CA LEU A 280 10.77 -8.63 -9.38
C LEU A 280 12.18 -8.77 -8.79
N LEU A 281 12.45 -8.15 -7.64
CA LEU A 281 13.73 -8.25 -6.94
C LEU A 281 14.15 -9.70 -6.74
N SER A 282 13.22 -10.55 -6.32
CA SER A 282 13.47 -11.97 -6.12
C SER A 282 13.86 -12.66 -7.44
N ILE A 283 13.13 -12.42 -8.54
CA ILE A 283 13.41 -12.99 -9.87
C ILE A 283 14.74 -12.49 -10.42
N GLY A 284 14.99 -11.18 -10.35
CA GLY A 284 16.23 -10.56 -10.80
C GLY A 284 17.45 -11.09 -10.05
N SER A 285 17.33 -11.24 -8.72
CA SER A 285 18.37 -11.85 -7.86
C SER A 285 18.69 -13.28 -8.30
N LEU A 286 17.67 -14.10 -8.57
CA LEU A 286 17.86 -15.49 -9.00
C LEU A 286 18.51 -15.57 -10.38
N ALA A 287 18.06 -14.75 -11.33
CA ALA A 287 18.61 -14.71 -12.69
C ALA A 287 20.08 -14.28 -12.70
N ALA A 288 20.44 -13.24 -11.93
CA ALA A 288 21.82 -12.79 -11.80
C ALA A 288 22.72 -13.86 -11.17
N GLY A 289 22.26 -14.52 -10.11
CA GLY A 289 23.00 -15.62 -9.47
C GLY A 289 23.30 -16.77 -10.43
N LYS A 290 22.32 -17.18 -11.24
CA LYS A 290 22.52 -18.21 -12.28
C LYS A 290 23.47 -17.77 -13.40
N ALA A 291 23.58 -16.48 -13.66
CA ALA A 291 24.51 -15.90 -14.62
C ALA A 291 25.91 -15.64 -14.05
N GLY A 292 26.18 -16.00 -12.78
CA GLY A 292 27.45 -15.72 -12.12
C GLY A 292 27.67 -14.24 -11.78
N LEU A 293 26.62 -13.41 -11.87
CA LEU A 293 26.64 -12.00 -11.50
C LEU A 293 26.28 -11.82 -10.04
N ALA A 294 26.70 -10.70 -9.45
CA ALA A 294 26.26 -10.35 -8.11
C ALA A 294 24.72 -10.18 -8.09
N PRO A 295 23.98 -10.81 -7.15
CA PRO A 295 22.52 -10.84 -7.16
C PRO A 295 21.86 -9.45 -7.20
N TRP A 296 22.51 -8.46 -6.57
CA TRP A 296 22.02 -7.09 -6.53
C TRP A 296 22.02 -6.40 -7.91
N ILE A 297 22.87 -6.82 -8.85
CA ILE A 297 22.89 -6.29 -10.22
C ILE A 297 21.58 -6.64 -10.93
N GLY A 298 21.13 -7.89 -10.81
CA GLY A 298 19.86 -8.33 -11.39
C GLY A 298 18.66 -7.68 -10.72
N MET A 299 18.71 -7.47 -9.41
CA MET A 299 17.69 -6.74 -8.65
C MET A 299 17.51 -5.30 -9.17
N VAL A 300 18.60 -4.53 -9.25
CA VAL A 300 18.57 -3.14 -9.72
C VAL A 300 18.18 -3.06 -11.19
N GLY A 301 18.77 -3.91 -12.04
CA GLY A 301 18.48 -3.94 -13.47
C GLY A 301 17.01 -4.23 -13.76
N LEU A 302 16.42 -5.21 -13.08
CA LEU A 302 15.03 -5.59 -13.32
C LEU A 302 14.04 -4.54 -12.77
N VAL A 303 14.32 -3.94 -11.62
CA VAL A 303 13.49 -2.84 -11.11
C VAL A 303 13.59 -1.60 -12.00
N ALA A 304 14.78 -1.25 -12.47
CA ALA A 304 14.96 -0.13 -13.39
C ALA A 304 14.20 -0.37 -14.70
N ALA A 305 14.35 -1.56 -15.29
CA ALA A 305 13.59 -1.97 -16.47
C ALA A 305 12.07 -1.92 -16.20
N PHE A 306 11.64 -2.39 -15.03
CA PHE A 306 10.25 -2.35 -14.65
C PHE A 306 9.70 -0.93 -14.49
N CYS A 307 10.44 0.00 -13.88
CA CYS A 307 10.05 1.41 -13.80
C CYS A 307 9.85 2.02 -15.19
N CYS A 308 10.66 1.61 -16.18
CA CYS A 308 10.52 2.05 -17.58
C CYS A 308 9.29 1.44 -18.28
N VAL A 309 8.94 0.19 -17.97
CA VAL A 309 7.81 -0.53 -18.59
C VAL A 309 6.49 -0.30 -17.84
N THR A 310 6.54 0.17 -16.59
CA THR A 310 5.35 0.41 -15.75
C THR A 310 4.31 1.29 -16.43
N PRO A 311 4.65 2.41 -17.11
CA PRO A 311 3.65 3.22 -17.81
C PRO A 311 2.88 2.43 -18.88
N ILE A 312 3.53 1.49 -19.54
CA ILE A 312 2.92 0.59 -20.54
C ILE A 312 1.95 -0.37 -19.83
N ILE A 313 2.39 -1.01 -18.75
CA ILE A 313 1.54 -1.90 -17.94
C ILE A 313 0.33 -1.13 -17.38
N THR A 314 0.54 0.08 -16.87
CA THR A 314 -0.55 0.91 -16.34
C THR A 314 -1.57 1.24 -17.43
N ARG A 315 -1.10 1.65 -18.62
CA ARG A 315 -1.97 2.09 -19.71
C ARG A 315 -2.71 0.94 -20.40
N PHE A 316 -2.04 -0.18 -20.64
CA PHE A 316 -2.58 -1.27 -21.46
C PHE A 316 -3.15 -2.43 -20.65
N TYR A 317 -2.80 -2.55 -19.36
CA TYR A 317 -3.28 -3.63 -18.50
C TYR A 317 -4.11 -3.11 -17.31
N ASP A 318 -3.54 -2.27 -16.44
CA ASP A 318 -4.22 -1.84 -15.20
C ASP A 318 -5.50 -1.03 -15.48
N ILE A 319 -5.39 0.05 -16.25
CA ILE A 319 -6.55 0.94 -16.53
C ILE A 319 -7.68 0.18 -17.25
N PRO A 320 -7.43 -0.59 -18.33
CA PRO A 320 -8.50 -1.32 -19.01
C PRO A 320 -9.13 -2.39 -18.13
N LEU A 321 -8.33 -3.16 -17.37
CA LEU A 321 -8.86 -4.20 -16.49
C LEU A 321 -9.68 -3.60 -15.34
N ARG A 322 -9.21 -2.51 -14.74
CA ARG A 322 -9.96 -1.76 -13.72
C ARG A 322 -11.31 -1.27 -14.22
N GLN A 323 -11.37 -0.76 -15.44
CA GLN A 323 -12.62 -0.30 -16.05
C GLN A 323 -13.59 -1.46 -16.28
N ARG A 324 -13.10 -2.59 -16.81
CA ARG A 324 -13.90 -3.81 -17.02
C ARG A 324 -14.41 -4.41 -15.72
N LEU A 325 -13.54 -4.57 -14.71
CA LEU A 325 -13.94 -5.07 -13.39
C LEU A 325 -15.01 -4.18 -12.77
N LYS A 326 -14.84 -2.85 -12.85
CA LYS A 326 -15.82 -1.90 -12.34
C LYS A 326 -17.16 -2.01 -13.07
N SER A 327 -17.21 -2.13 -14.40
CA SER A 327 -18.47 -2.26 -15.13
C SER A 327 -19.16 -3.58 -14.81
N THR A 328 -18.46 -4.71 -14.94
CA THR A 328 -19.04 -6.05 -14.71
C THR A 328 -19.57 -6.22 -13.30
N LEU A 329 -18.82 -5.76 -12.29
CA LEU A 329 -19.24 -5.87 -10.89
C LEU A 329 -20.42 -4.93 -10.57
N ASN A 330 -20.48 -3.74 -11.18
CA ASN A 330 -21.63 -2.85 -11.04
C ASN A 330 -22.89 -3.41 -11.71
N ASP A 331 -22.77 -3.99 -12.90
CA ASP A 331 -23.90 -4.60 -13.61
C ASP A 331 -24.49 -5.76 -12.81
N ALA A 332 -23.64 -6.58 -12.19
CA ALA A 332 -24.05 -7.66 -11.29
C ALA A 332 -24.81 -7.14 -10.06
N LEU A 333 -24.38 -6.02 -9.47
CA LEU A 333 -25.09 -5.38 -8.36
C LEU A 333 -26.46 -4.85 -8.78
N VAL A 334 -26.55 -4.19 -9.93
CA VAL A 334 -27.81 -3.63 -10.44
C VAL A 334 -28.80 -4.75 -10.73
N ARG A 335 -28.37 -5.84 -11.38
CA ARG A 335 -29.21 -7.03 -11.62
C ARG A 335 -29.73 -7.63 -10.32
N ARG A 336 -28.88 -7.80 -9.30
CA ARG A 336 -29.31 -8.32 -7.99
C ARG A 336 -30.34 -7.42 -7.31
N ARG A 337 -30.20 -6.10 -7.39
CA ARG A 337 -31.19 -5.16 -6.85
C ARG A 337 -32.52 -5.22 -7.62
N GLY A 338 -32.46 -5.31 -8.95
CA GLY A 338 -33.64 -5.43 -9.80
C GLY A 338 -34.44 -6.71 -9.54
N LEU A 339 -33.76 -7.84 -9.35
CA LEU A 339 -34.39 -9.10 -8.97
C LEU A 339 -35.01 -9.01 -7.55
N ALA A 340 -34.31 -8.43 -6.58
CA ALA A 340 -34.82 -8.26 -5.22
C ALA A 340 -36.04 -7.31 -5.13
N SER A 341 -36.18 -6.35 -6.04
CA SER A 341 -37.37 -5.48 -6.14
C SER A 341 -38.54 -6.15 -6.86
N ALA A 342 -38.30 -7.14 -7.72
CA ALA A 342 -39.36 -7.87 -8.42
C ALA A 342 -40.03 -8.93 -7.53
N ASP A 343 -39.32 -9.44 -6.51
CA ASP A 343 -39.83 -10.41 -5.52
C ASP A 343 -40.57 -9.78 -4.32
N GLN A 344 -40.79 -8.45 -4.30
CA GLN A 344 -41.69 -7.86 -3.31
C GLN A 344 -43.14 -8.07 -3.75
N PRO A 345 -43.95 -8.88 -3.02
CA PRO A 345 -45.36 -9.02 -3.35
C PRO A 345 -46.04 -7.65 -3.21
N LEU A 346 -46.76 -7.24 -4.26
CA LEU A 346 -47.65 -6.08 -4.25
C LEU A 346 -48.54 -6.19 -3.00
N ARG A 347 -48.28 -5.33 -2.00
CA ARG A 347 -49.12 -5.18 -0.81
C ARG A 347 -50.06 -4.01 -0.99
#